data_AF-Q5VRL2-F1
#
_entry.id   AF-Q5VRL2-F1
#
_cell.length_a   1.000
_cell.length_b   1.000
_cell.length_c   1.000
_cell.angle_alpha   90.00
_cell.angle_beta   90.00
_cell.angle_gamma   90.00
#
_symmetry.space_group_name_H-M   'P 1'
#
loop_
_entity.id
_entity.type
_entity.pdbx_description
1 polymer ?
#
loop_
_entity_poly.entity_id
_entity_poly.type
_entity_poly.pdbx_seq_one_letter_code
_entity_poly.pdbx_strand_id
1 'polypeptide(L)'
;MQPGGGGKPPERLLKFINRDFGSYDGMIRQFMDAASTQFGSGWVWLCYKTSKLPHVKSRSPIPSDNYGRLVISKSPNAINPLVWGHSPLLAIDLWEHAYYLDYEDRRSDYVSTFLEKLVSWETVESRLKKAVQRAVERDEYVSTKHIRKQLLARAKSQIRAMPQQVNGDAREQTSGQEKSLGV
;
A
#
# COMPACT_ATOMS: atom_id res chain seq x y z
N MET A 1 20.63 6.80 7.17
CA MET A 1 21.74 6.31 8.01
C MET A 1 21.79 7.16 9.27
N GLN A 2 22.47 6.70 10.31
CA GLN A 2 22.78 7.50 11.51
C GLN A 2 24.20 7.21 11.99
N PRO A 3 24.92 8.19 12.58
CA PRO A 3 26.16 7.92 13.30
C PRO A 3 25.94 6.89 14.42
N GLY A 4 26.83 5.91 14.55
CA GLY A 4 26.65 4.81 15.51
C GLY A 4 25.39 3.97 15.27
N GLY A 5 24.97 3.86 14.01
CA GLY A 5 23.83 3.04 13.60
C GLY A 5 24.16 1.54 13.55
N GLY A 6 23.34 0.83 12.77
CA GLY A 6 23.40 -0.60 12.67
C GLY A 6 22.97 -1.29 13.96
N GLY A 7 23.63 -2.39 14.31
CA GLY A 7 23.18 -3.25 15.40
C GLY A 7 21.85 -3.94 15.10
N LYS A 8 21.07 -4.27 16.14
CA LYS A 8 19.78 -4.97 16.00
C LYS A 8 18.60 -4.01 15.90
N PRO A 9 17.57 -4.36 15.12
CA PRO A 9 16.35 -3.56 15.04
C PRO A 9 15.55 -3.60 16.35
N PRO A 10 14.73 -2.57 16.63
CA PRO A 10 13.81 -2.56 17.76
C PRO A 10 12.85 -3.75 17.73
N GLU A 11 12.33 -4.12 18.91
CA GLU A 11 11.59 -5.38 19.11
C GLU A 11 10.39 -5.54 18.16
N ARG A 12 9.61 -4.47 17.92
CA ARG A 12 8.44 -4.56 17.05
C ARG A 12 8.85 -4.75 15.60
N LEU A 13 9.86 -4.02 15.11
CA LEU A 13 10.42 -4.29 13.78
C LEU A 13 10.99 -5.71 13.67
N LEU A 14 11.70 -6.18 14.69
CA LEU A 14 12.27 -7.53 14.74
C LEU A 14 11.20 -8.62 14.65
N LYS A 15 10.03 -8.44 15.28
CA LYS A 15 8.89 -9.37 15.16
C LYS A 15 8.40 -9.50 13.72
N PHE A 16 8.27 -8.39 12.99
CA PHE A 16 7.90 -8.42 11.57
C PHE A 16 8.99 -9.10 10.73
N ILE A 17 10.26 -8.80 11.01
CA ILE A 17 11.39 -9.43 10.32
C ILE A 17 11.39 -10.94 10.53
N ASN A 18 11.29 -11.41 11.76
CA ASN A 18 11.29 -12.85 12.06
C ASN A 18 10.07 -13.55 11.44
N ARG A 19 8.90 -12.91 11.43
CA ARG A 19 7.71 -13.46 10.79
C ARG A 19 7.89 -13.65 9.28
N ASP A 20 8.49 -12.67 8.60
CA ASP A 20 8.50 -12.63 7.13
C ASP A 20 9.76 -13.26 6.51
N PHE A 21 10.87 -13.27 7.24
CA PHE A 21 12.17 -13.80 6.78
C PHE A 21 12.68 -14.97 7.63
N GLY A 22 11.92 -15.41 8.64
CA GLY A 22 12.30 -16.46 9.59
C GLY A 22 13.21 -15.96 10.72
N SER A 23 14.17 -15.11 10.40
CA SER A 23 15.06 -14.47 11.38
C SER A 23 15.63 -13.15 10.86
N TYR A 24 16.25 -12.36 11.74
CA TYR A 24 17.05 -11.21 11.34
C TYR A 24 18.17 -11.59 10.37
N ASP A 25 18.89 -12.67 10.66
CA ASP A 25 19.96 -13.15 9.78
C ASP A 25 19.41 -13.63 8.43
N GLY A 26 18.21 -14.22 8.41
CA GLY A 26 17.50 -14.57 7.18
C GLY A 26 17.19 -13.35 6.31
N MET A 27 16.77 -12.25 6.93
CA MET A 27 16.56 -10.97 6.25
C MET A 27 17.86 -10.41 5.70
N ILE A 28 18.93 -10.39 6.51
CA ILE A 28 20.26 -9.91 6.09
C ILE A 28 20.78 -10.72 4.90
N ARG A 29 20.68 -12.05 4.94
CA ARG A 29 21.08 -12.92 3.80
C ARG A 29 20.33 -12.57 2.52
N GLN A 30 19.01 -12.44 2.58
CA GLN A 30 18.20 -12.06 1.42
C GLN A 30 18.53 -10.63 0.92
N PHE A 31 18.87 -9.72 1.83
CA PHE A 31 19.22 -8.34 1.48
C PHE A 31 20.57 -8.29 0.78
N MET A 32 21.56 -9.03 1.29
CA MET A 32 22.88 -9.18 0.67
C MET A 32 22.77 -9.85 -0.71
N ASP A 33 21.99 -10.94 -0.84
CA ASP A 33 21.75 -11.60 -2.13
C ASP A 33 21.13 -10.64 -3.16
N ALA A 34 20.14 -9.84 -2.75
CA ALA A 34 19.54 -8.83 -3.62
C ALA A 34 20.57 -7.77 -4.07
N ALA A 35 21.52 -7.38 -3.20
CA ALA A 35 22.55 -6.42 -3.52
C ALA A 35 23.64 -6.99 -4.45
N SER A 36 24.08 -8.22 -4.20
CA SER A 36 25.04 -8.93 -5.04
C SER A 36 24.48 -9.18 -6.44
N THR A 37 23.19 -9.48 -6.55
CA THR A 37 22.55 -9.79 -7.84
C THR A 37 21.95 -8.57 -8.54
N GLN A 38 22.05 -7.36 -7.98
CA GLN A 38 21.67 -6.13 -8.67
C GLN A 38 22.74 -5.78 -9.70
N PHE A 39 22.40 -5.92 -10.98
CA PHE A 39 23.31 -5.58 -12.07
C PHE A 39 23.28 -4.08 -12.37
N GLY A 40 24.47 -3.50 -12.56
CA GLY A 40 24.64 -2.07 -12.80
C GLY A 40 24.08 -1.19 -11.68
N SER A 41 23.72 0.04 -12.05
CA SER A 41 23.16 1.04 -11.14
C SER A 41 21.75 0.69 -10.65
N GLY A 42 21.52 0.87 -9.36
CA GLY A 42 20.22 0.58 -8.78
C GLY A 42 20.22 0.66 -7.27
N TRP A 43 19.20 0.03 -6.68
CA TRP A 43 18.90 0.11 -5.26
C TRP A 43 18.42 -1.23 -4.74
N VAL A 44 18.65 -1.47 -3.44
CA VAL A 44 17.98 -2.55 -2.70
C VAL A 44 17.13 -1.93 -1.60
N TRP A 45 15.93 -2.49 -1.42
CA TRP A 45 14.90 -1.95 -0.56
C TRP A 45 14.38 -3.02 0.39
N LEU A 46 14.21 -2.66 1.66
CA LEU A 46 13.26 -3.31 2.55
C LEU A 46 11.94 -2.53 2.47
N CYS A 47 10.85 -3.21 2.16
CA CYS A 47 9.55 -2.59 1.95
C CYS A 47 8.47 -3.28 2.78
N TYR A 48 7.45 -2.52 3.17
CA TYR A 48 6.17 -3.07 3.58
C TYR A 48 5.26 -3.17 2.36
N LYS A 49 4.89 -4.40 1.98
CA LYS A 49 4.02 -4.68 0.84
C LYS A 49 2.58 -4.38 1.22
N THR A 50 1.99 -3.36 0.59
CA THR A 50 0.60 -2.99 0.81
C THR A 50 -0.29 -3.51 -0.33
N SER A 51 -1.60 -3.66 -0.08
CA SER A 51 -2.57 -3.99 -1.13
C SER A 51 -2.45 -3.04 -2.34
N LYS A 52 -2.69 -3.56 -3.55
CA LYS A 52 -2.46 -2.80 -4.78
C LYS A 52 -3.41 -1.60 -4.84
N LEU A 53 -2.85 -0.40 -5.03
CA LEU A 53 -3.66 0.80 -5.23
C LEU A 53 -4.44 0.70 -6.56
N PRO A 54 -5.73 1.08 -6.61
CA PRO A 54 -6.56 0.94 -7.82
C PRO A 54 -5.99 1.63 -9.07
N HIS A 55 -5.19 2.69 -8.88
CA HIS A 55 -4.58 3.48 -9.94
C HIS A 55 -3.15 3.03 -10.29
N VAL A 56 -2.54 2.13 -9.52
CA VAL A 56 -1.21 1.59 -9.82
C VAL A 56 -1.35 0.47 -10.84
N LYS A 57 -1.02 0.77 -12.09
CA LYS A 57 -1.06 -0.21 -13.19
C LYS A 57 0.21 -1.06 -13.27
N SER A 58 1.33 -0.54 -12.77
CA SER A 58 2.64 -1.20 -12.76
C SER A 58 2.55 -2.59 -12.12
N ARG A 59 3.26 -3.56 -12.73
CA ARG A 59 3.40 -4.89 -12.15
C ARG A 59 4.55 -4.88 -11.14
N SER A 60 4.30 -5.34 -9.93
CA SER A 60 5.37 -5.57 -8.95
C SER A 60 6.25 -6.71 -9.44
N PRO A 61 7.59 -6.58 -9.39
CA PRO A 61 8.50 -7.68 -9.70
C PRO A 61 8.46 -8.78 -8.62
N ILE A 62 7.79 -8.53 -7.50
CA ILE A 62 7.63 -9.49 -6.40
C ILE A 62 6.35 -10.32 -6.65
N PRO A 63 6.46 -11.62 -7.02
CA PRO A 63 5.36 -12.40 -7.60
C PRO A 63 4.25 -12.85 -6.64
N SER A 64 4.37 -12.61 -5.33
CA SER A 64 3.41 -13.09 -4.32
C SER A 64 2.28 -12.10 -4.03
N ASP A 65 1.03 -12.55 -3.84
CA ASP A 65 -0.09 -11.68 -3.40
C ASP A 65 -0.14 -11.42 -1.89
N ASN A 66 0.89 -11.83 -1.14
CA ASN A 66 0.92 -11.67 0.32
C ASN A 66 1.14 -10.21 0.72
N TYR A 67 0.05 -9.45 0.81
CA TYR A 67 0.03 -8.10 1.38
C TYR A 67 0.21 -8.13 2.90
N GLY A 68 0.62 -7.01 3.47
CA GLY A 68 0.83 -6.86 4.90
C GLY A 68 2.16 -7.45 5.41
N ARG A 69 3.08 -7.77 4.50
CA ARG A 69 4.38 -8.39 4.79
C ARG A 69 5.56 -7.50 4.41
N LEU A 70 6.67 -7.69 5.12
CA LEU A 70 7.96 -7.20 4.71
C LEU A 70 8.46 -7.99 3.50
N VAL A 71 9.07 -7.27 2.57
CA VAL A 71 9.66 -7.84 1.36
C VAL A 71 10.96 -7.13 1.05
N ILE A 72 11.92 -7.88 0.52
CA ILE A 72 13.14 -7.32 -0.08
C ILE A 72 12.91 -7.22 -1.58
N SER A 73 13.32 -6.10 -2.15
CA SER A 73 13.26 -5.88 -3.60
C SER A 73 14.49 -5.12 -4.06
N LYS A 74 14.85 -5.30 -5.31
CA LYS A 74 15.87 -4.51 -5.99
C LYS A 74 15.27 -3.81 -7.21
N SER A 75 15.85 -2.70 -7.60
CA SER A 75 15.36 -1.93 -8.74
C SER A 75 16.50 -1.27 -9.49
N PRO A 76 16.45 -1.22 -10.83
CA PRO A 76 17.45 -0.53 -11.62
C PRO A 76 17.23 0.98 -11.62
N ASN A 77 18.32 1.73 -11.74
CA ASN A 77 18.33 3.18 -11.95
C ASN A 77 17.46 3.94 -10.93
N ALA A 78 16.45 4.69 -11.39
CA ALA A 78 15.58 5.53 -10.57
C ALA A 78 14.26 4.86 -10.16
N ILE A 79 14.04 3.59 -10.54
CA ILE A 79 12.82 2.88 -10.16
C ILE A 79 12.82 2.70 -8.65
N ASN A 80 11.67 2.97 -8.02
CA ASN A 80 11.50 2.80 -6.58
C ASN A 80 10.17 2.09 -6.25
N PRO A 81 10.04 1.47 -5.06
CA PRO A 81 8.89 0.62 -4.72
C PRO A 81 7.53 1.32 -4.69
N LEU A 82 7.49 2.66 -4.67
CA LEU A 82 6.24 3.43 -4.68
C LEU A 82 5.45 3.18 -5.97
N VAL A 83 6.14 2.97 -7.10
CA VAL A 83 5.48 2.69 -8.39
C VAL A 83 4.73 1.37 -8.41
N TRP A 84 4.98 0.49 -7.43
CA TRP A 84 4.27 -0.77 -7.23
C TRP A 84 3.28 -0.73 -6.04
N GLY A 85 3.13 0.43 -5.40
CA GLY A 85 2.29 0.60 -4.21
C GLY A 85 2.88 0.01 -2.93
N HIS A 86 4.19 -0.28 -2.90
CA HIS A 86 4.85 -0.73 -1.69
C HIS A 86 5.36 0.48 -0.89
N SER A 87 5.42 0.36 0.44
CA SER A 87 5.99 1.40 1.30
C SER A 87 7.48 1.12 1.56
N PRO A 88 8.41 1.91 1.04
CA PRO A 88 9.84 1.74 1.31
C PRO A 88 10.16 2.07 2.77
N LEU A 89 10.93 1.20 3.42
CA LEU A 89 11.32 1.33 4.82
C LEU A 89 12.82 1.60 4.95
N LEU A 90 13.63 0.81 4.25
CA LEU A 90 15.08 0.96 4.13
C LEU A 90 15.47 0.91 2.65
N ALA A 91 16.51 1.66 2.30
CA ALA A 91 17.10 1.68 0.97
C ALA A 91 18.62 1.75 1.10
N ILE A 92 19.33 1.04 0.22
CA ILE A 92 20.75 1.23 -0.01
C ILE A 92 20.97 1.55 -1.48
N ASP A 93 21.83 2.53 -1.74
CA ASP A 93 22.23 2.96 -3.08
C ASP A 93 23.36 2.07 -3.57
N LEU A 94 23.19 1.44 -4.74
CA LEU A 94 24.20 0.59 -5.37
C LEU A 94 24.77 1.22 -6.64
N TRP A 95 24.53 2.50 -6.88
CA TRP A 95 25.31 3.26 -7.85
C TRP A 95 26.77 3.33 -7.37
N GLU A 96 27.72 3.11 -8.27
CA GLU A 96 29.14 3.07 -7.89
C GLU A 96 29.58 4.36 -7.19
N HIS A 97 29.04 5.52 -7.60
CA HIS A 97 29.33 6.79 -6.92
C HIS A 97 28.95 6.84 -5.43
N ALA A 98 28.13 5.91 -4.93
CA ALA A 98 27.74 5.85 -3.53
C ALA A 98 28.80 5.20 -2.64
N TYR A 99 29.73 4.43 -3.22
CA TYR A 99 30.68 3.63 -2.45
C TYR A 99 32.10 3.54 -3.03
N TYR A 100 32.31 3.92 -4.29
CA TYR A 100 33.57 3.62 -4.99
C TYR A 100 34.80 4.29 -4.35
N LEU A 101 34.65 5.48 -3.76
CA LEU A 101 35.78 6.17 -3.12
C LEU A 101 36.30 5.42 -1.88
N ASP A 102 35.44 4.71 -1.14
CA ASP A 102 35.80 4.03 0.10
C ASP A 102 36.01 2.52 -0.10
N TYR A 103 35.31 1.93 -1.06
CA TYR A 103 35.24 0.47 -1.26
C TYR A 103 35.70 0.00 -2.63
N GLU A 104 35.86 0.90 -3.61
CA GLU A 104 36.17 0.56 -5.00
C GLU A 104 35.18 -0.49 -5.56
N ASP A 105 35.65 -1.66 -5.97
CA ASP A 105 34.83 -2.77 -6.49
C ASP A 105 34.17 -3.62 -5.38
N ARG A 106 34.52 -3.40 -4.11
CA ARG A 106 34.07 -4.19 -2.95
C ARG A 106 32.66 -3.80 -2.48
N ARG A 107 31.68 -3.90 -3.39
CA ARG A 107 30.26 -3.63 -3.10
C ARG A 107 29.74 -4.43 -1.91
N SER A 108 30.17 -5.70 -1.76
CA SER A 108 29.74 -6.54 -0.63
C SER A 108 30.14 -5.93 0.72
N ASP A 109 31.36 -5.42 0.84
CA ASP A 109 31.88 -4.79 2.06
C ASP A 109 31.11 -3.51 2.39
N TYR A 110 30.78 -2.72 1.37
CA TYR A 110 29.95 -1.54 1.50
C TYR A 110 28.56 -1.87 2.07
N VAL A 111 27.88 -2.87 1.51
CA VAL A 111 26.54 -3.27 1.95
C VAL A 111 26.59 -3.84 3.38
N SER A 112 27.59 -4.69 3.69
CA SER A 112 27.78 -5.23 5.05
C SER A 112 27.99 -4.10 6.05
N THR A 113 28.91 -3.18 5.75
CA THR A 113 29.22 -2.04 6.64
C THR A 113 27.99 -1.17 6.85
N PHE A 114 27.23 -0.90 5.79
CA PHE A 114 25.98 -0.16 5.88
C PHE A 114 25.01 -0.81 6.87
N LEU A 115 24.74 -2.11 6.71
CA LEU A 115 23.81 -2.87 7.55
C LEU A 115 24.29 -2.94 9.00
N GLU A 116 25.59 -3.17 9.22
CA GLU A 116 26.17 -3.40 10.54
C GLU A 116 26.37 -2.13 11.35
N LYS A 117 26.64 -0.99 10.70
CA LYS A 117 27.12 0.23 11.37
C LYS A 117 26.35 1.51 11.06
N LEU A 118 25.55 1.56 9.99
CA LEU A 118 24.98 2.82 9.49
C LEU A 118 23.46 2.85 9.46
N VAL A 119 22.77 1.70 9.46
CA VAL A 119 21.31 1.67 9.41
C VAL A 119 20.70 2.34 10.64
N SER A 120 19.73 3.23 10.42
CA SER A 120 18.91 3.79 11.50
C SER A 120 17.66 2.94 11.69
N TRP A 121 17.73 1.91 12.52
CA TRP A 121 16.61 0.98 12.70
C TRP A 121 15.36 1.64 13.32
N GLU A 122 15.55 2.65 14.17
CA GLU A 122 14.44 3.46 14.71
C GLU A 122 13.67 4.19 13.60
N THR A 123 14.39 4.74 12.61
CA THR A 123 13.76 5.36 11.44
C THR A 123 13.00 4.33 10.60
N VAL A 124 13.57 3.13 10.43
CA VAL A 124 12.92 2.02 9.72
C VAL A 124 11.63 1.60 10.44
N GLU A 125 11.66 1.49 11.76
CA GLU A 125 10.47 1.18 12.56
C GLU A 125 9.42 2.28 12.47
N SER A 126 9.82 3.56 12.56
CA SER A 126 8.91 4.70 12.40
C SER A 126 8.21 4.70 11.03
N ARG A 127 8.94 4.37 9.95
CA ARG A 127 8.38 4.18 8.61
C ARG A 127 7.42 3.00 8.56
N LEU A 128 7.74 1.89 9.22
CA LEU A 128 6.86 0.72 9.30
C LEU A 128 5.54 1.06 9.99
N LYS A 129 5.59 1.76 11.14
CA LYS A 129 4.39 2.21 11.87
C LYS A 129 3.47 3.03 10.97
N LYS A 130 4.04 4.01 10.24
CA LYS A 130 3.29 4.84 9.29
C LYS A 130 2.75 4.03 8.11
N ALA A 131 3.52 3.08 7.59
CA ALA A 131 3.11 2.23 6.47
C ALA A 131 1.94 1.31 6.84
N VAL A 132 1.98 0.68 8.02
CA VAL A 132 0.90 -0.14 8.56
C VAL A 132 -0.35 0.71 8.77
N GLN A 133 -0.22 1.89 9.42
CA GLN A 133 -1.34 2.79 9.66
C GLN A 133 -2.04 3.19 8.36
N ARG A 134 -1.27 3.63 7.35
CA ARG A 134 -1.81 3.99 6.03
C ARG A 134 -2.47 2.83 5.32
N ALA A 135 -1.94 1.61 5.48
CA ALA A 135 -2.55 0.42 4.89
C ALA A 135 -3.91 0.13 5.52
N VAL A 136 -4.02 0.21 6.85
CA VAL A 136 -5.29 0.02 7.59
C VAL A 136 -6.33 1.07 7.15
N GLU A 137 -5.98 2.36 7.22
CA GLU A 137 -6.89 3.46 6.84
C GLU A 137 -7.42 3.30 5.41
N ARG A 138 -6.53 2.89 4.49
CA ARG A 138 -6.91 2.67 3.11
C ARG A 138 -7.84 1.48 2.96
N ASP A 139 -7.51 0.35 3.58
CA ASP A 139 -8.30 -0.88 3.43
C ASP A 139 -9.71 -0.69 4.05
N GLU A 140 -9.83 0.05 5.16
CA GLU A 140 -11.11 0.50 5.73
C GLU A 140 -11.92 1.41 4.79
N TYR A 141 -11.27 2.42 4.19
CA TYR A 141 -11.91 3.32 3.23
C TYR A 141 -12.42 2.55 1.99
N VAL A 142 -11.61 1.63 1.46
CA VAL A 142 -11.97 0.79 0.32
C VAL A 142 -13.16 -0.10 0.64
N SER A 143 -13.18 -0.74 1.82
CA SER A 143 -14.30 -1.56 2.30
C SER A 143 -15.59 -0.74 2.38
N THR A 144 -15.54 0.43 3.03
CA THR A 144 -16.68 1.33 3.21
C THR A 144 -17.25 1.80 1.85
N LYS A 145 -16.38 2.17 0.91
CA LYS A 145 -16.77 2.56 -0.45
C LYS A 145 -17.46 1.41 -1.19
N HIS A 146 -16.96 0.18 -1.02
CA HIS A 146 -17.56 -1.02 -1.63
C HIS A 146 -18.95 -1.30 -1.08
N ILE A 147 -19.11 -1.26 0.25
CA ILE A 147 -20.39 -1.43 0.93
C ILE A 147 -21.38 -0.37 0.47
N ARG A 148 -20.98 0.92 0.46
CA ARG A 148 -21.83 2.02 -0.02
C ARG A 148 -22.28 1.81 -1.46
N LYS A 149 -21.39 1.37 -2.35
CA LYS A 149 -21.73 1.08 -3.75
C LYS A 149 -22.76 -0.06 -3.86
N GLN A 150 -22.61 -1.12 -3.07
CA GLN A 150 -23.55 -2.25 -3.04
C GLN A 150 -24.93 -1.84 -2.50
N LEU A 151 -24.97 -1.08 -1.40
CA LEU A 151 -26.21 -0.56 -0.83
C LEU A 151 -26.94 0.35 -1.82
N LEU A 152 -26.24 1.27 -2.47
CA LEU A 152 -26.81 2.13 -3.51
C LEU A 152 -27.34 1.33 -4.71
N ALA A 153 -26.64 0.28 -5.14
CA ALA A 153 -27.10 -0.58 -6.21
C ALA A 153 -28.39 -1.33 -5.82
N ARG A 154 -28.45 -1.87 -4.60
CA ARG A 154 -29.64 -2.54 -4.05
C ARG A 154 -30.83 -1.59 -3.90
N ALA A 155 -30.60 -0.38 -3.39
CA ALA A 155 -31.64 0.63 -3.26
C ALA A 155 -32.20 1.02 -4.64
N LYS A 156 -31.32 1.22 -5.64
CA LYS A 156 -31.75 1.50 -7.03
C LYS A 156 -32.54 0.35 -7.63
N SER A 157 -32.15 -0.91 -7.39
CA SER A 157 -32.91 -2.06 -7.89
C SER A 157 -34.26 -2.20 -7.21
N GLN A 158 -34.36 -1.92 -5.89
CA GLN A 158 -35.63 -1.92 -5.16
C GLN A 158 -36.57 -0.83 -5.66
N ILE A 159 -36.09 0.41 -5.81
CA ILE A 159 -36.89 1.53 -6.36
C ILE A 159 -37.43 1.18 -7.75
N ARG A 160 -36.61 0.56 -8.61
CA ARG A 160 -37.04 0.15 -9.96
C ARG A 160 -38.07 -0.99 -9.96
N ALA A 161 -38.11 -1.81 -8.91
CA ALA A 161 -39.06 -2.91 -8.77
C ALA A 161 -40.36 -2.49 -8.05
N MET A 162 -40.44 -1.27 -7.51
CA MET A 162 -41.67 -0.76 -6.90
C MET A 162 -42.70 -0.49 -8.01
N PRO A 163 -43.97 -0.91 -7.84
CA PRO A 163 -45.02 -0.55 -8.78
C PRO A 163 -45.17 0.97 -8.81
N GLN A 164 -45.22 1.57 -10.01
CA GLN A 164 -45.65 2.96 -10.12
C GLN A 164 -47.09 3.04 -9.60
N GLN A 165 -47.32 3.77 -8.51
CA GLN A 165 -48.68 4.11 -8.13
C GLN A 165 -49.30 4.89 -9.30
N VAL A 166 -50.26 4.26 -9.96
CA VAL A 166 -51.12 4.90 -10.95
C VAL A 166 -51.93 5.94 -10.19
N ASN A 167 -51.66 7.22 -10.43
CA ASN A 167 -52.53 8.30 -10.00
C ASN A 167 -53.84 8.19 -10.79
N GLY A 168 -54.79 7.41 -10.26
CA GLY A 168 -56.17 7.37 -10.71
C GLY A 168 -57.00 8.40 -9.94
N ASP A 169 -57.53 9.36 -10.68
CA ASP A 169 -58.79 10.07 -10.47
C ASP A 169 -59.05 10.81 -9.15
N ALA A 170 -58.75 12.11 -9.17
CA ALA A 170 -59.42 13.12 -8.36
C ALA A 170 -59.92 14.27 -9.25
N ARG A 171 -60.82 13.97 -10.19
CA ARG A 171 -61.64 14.97 -10.90
C ARG A 171 -62.99 14.37 -11.21
N GLU A 172 -63.95 14.58 -10.30
CA GLU A 172 -65.37 14.87 -10.58
C GLU A 172 -66.16 14.67 -9.30
N GLN A 173 -66.38 15.76 -8.55
CA GLN A 173 -67.55 15.91 -7.66
C GLN A 173 -67.64 17.34 -7.11
N THR A 174 -67.71 18.35 -7.99
CA THR A 174 -68.23 19.68 -7.59
C THR A 174 -68.79 20.43 -8.81
N SER A 175 -70.05 20.18 -9.18
CA SER A 175 -70.94 21.24 -9.70
C SER A 175 -72.32 20.66 -9.98
N GLY A 176 -73.37 21.17 -9.33
CA GLY A 176 -74.73 20.86 -9.80
C GLY A 176 -75.90 21.08 -8.84
N GLN A 177 -75.84 22.00 -7.88
CA GLN A 177 -77.06 22.52 -7.25
C GLN A 177 -76.95 24.03 -7.10
N GLU A 178 -77.60 24.79 -7.99
CA GLU A 178 -78.56 25.83 -7.62
C GLU A 178 -79.17 26.53 -8.85
N LYS A 179 -80.50 26.55 -8.86
CA LYS A 179 -81.44 27.59 -9.34
C LYS A 179 -81.65 27.81 -10.84
N SER A 180 -82.86 27.48 -11.29
CA SER A 180 -83.70 28.44 -12.02
C SER A 180 -85.17 28.28 -11.59
N LEU A 181 -85.71 29.35 -11.00
CA LEU A 181 -87.13 29.54 -10.69
C LEU A 181 -87.79 30.24 -11.89
N GLY A 182 -88.94 29.71 -12.30
CA GLY A 182 -90.14 30.52 -12.56
C GLY A 182 -90.29 31.23 -13.91
N VAL A 183 -91.34 30.79 -14.62
CA VAL A 183 -92.15 31.47 -15.65
C VAL A 183 -91.52 31.66 -17.03
#